data_AF-A0A959ICJ0-F1
#
_entry.id   AF-A0A959ICJ0-F1
#
_cell.length_a   1.000
_cell.length_b   1.000
_cell.length_c   1.000
_cell.angle_alpha   90.00
_cell.angle_beta   90.00
_cell.angle_gamma   90.00
#
_symmetry.space_group_name_H-M   'P 1'
#
loop_
_entity.id
_entity.type
_entity.pdbx_description
1 polymer ?
#
loop_
_entity_poly.entity_id
_entity_poly.type
_entity_poly.pdbx_seq_one_letter_code
_entity_poly.pdbx_strand_id
1 'polypeptide(L)'
;SVADVTSRFYAKDMHTGERATIERAIRDQMMKYLDEKGIRVEAVLLKSIQMPPSLARAIEEKLEAEQQAQRMEFVLQQARQEADRRRIEAEGVRDAQNIISEGLDPAILQFKSIEAFLELAKSPNAKIIVTDGDLPMLLDSENAVQTSNRLRN
;
A
#
# COMPACT_ATOMS: atom_id res chain seq x y z
N SER A 1 -25.06 -48.37 7.87
CA SER A 1 -26.19 -47.60 7.30
C SER A 1 -25.67 -46.50 6.38
N VAL A 2 -26.48 -45.92 5.48
CA VAL A 2 -26.06 -44.75 4.65
C VAL A 2 -25.66 -43.57 5.54
N ALA A 3 -26.36 -43.40 6.68
CA ALA A 3 -26.02 -42.40 7.69
C ALA A 3 -24.60 -42.54 8.27
N ASP A 4 -24.07 -43.77 8.37
CA ASP A 4 -22.71 -44.04 8.85
C ASP A 4 -21.63 -43.66 7.84
N VAL A 5 -21.97 -43.72 6.55
CA VAL A 5 -21.04 -43.30 5.50
C VAL A 5 -21.00 -41.78 5.48
N THR A 6 -22.16 -41.12 5.57
CA THR A 6 -22.25 -39.65 5.57
C THR A 6 -21.66 -38.98 6.80
N SER A 7 -21.63 -39.65 7.97
CA SER A 7 -21.07 -39.08 9.21
C SER A 7 -19.54 -39.04 9.25
N ARG A 8 -18.87 -39.82 8.38
CA ARG A 8 -17.40 -39.88 8.30
C ARG A 8 -16.78 -38.77 7.47
N PHE A 9 -17.59 -38.07 6.69
CA PHE A 9 -17.15 -36.96 5.85
C PHE A 9 -17.61 -35.64 6.47
N TYR A 10 -16.78 -34.59 6.38
CA TYR A 10 -17.20 -33.30 6.89
C TYR A 10 -18.28 -32.70 5.99
N ALA A 11 -19.15 -31.87 6.55
CA ALA A 11 -20.17 -31.14 5.80
C ALA A 11 -19.54 -30.31 4.66
N LYS A 12 -18.31 -29.80 4.85
CA LYS A 12 -17.58 -29.10 3.78
C LYS A 12 -17.26 -30.02 2.58
N ASP A 13 -16.94 -31.29 2.79
CA ASP A 13 -16.50 -32.23 1.73
C ASP A 13 -17.69 -32.69 0.87
N MET A 14 -18.87 -32.74 1.50
CA MET A 14 -20.17 -32.96 0.85
C MET A 14 -20.57 -31.79 -0.07
N HIS A 15 -20.08 -30.59 0.22
CA HIS A 15 -20.33 -29.37 -0.54
C HIS A 15 -19.20 -29.02 -1.53
N THR A 16 -18.09 -29.75 -1.53
CA THR A 16 -16.94 -29.54 -2.43
C THR A 16 -16.78 -30.71 -3.41
N GLY A 17 -15.63 -30.80 -4.10
CA GLY A 17 -15.36 -31.76 -5.17
C GLY A 17 -15.34 -33.24 -4.78
N GLU A 18 -15.50 -33.59 -3.49
CA GLU A 18 -15.45 -34.99 -3.03
C GLU A 18 -16.78 -35.75 -3.17
N ARG A 19 -17.83 -35.10 -3.69
CA ARG A 19 -19.17 -35.69 -3.90
C ARG A 19 -19.13 -37.05 -4.61
N ALA A 20 -18.36 -37.17 -5.68
CA ALA A 20 -18.27 -38.41 -6.45
C ALA A 20 -17.67 -39.58 -5.65
N THR A 21 -16.82 -39.28 -4.66
CA THR A 21 -16.24 -40.29 -3.76
C THR A 21 -17.26 -40.75 -2.73
N ILE A 22 -18.05 -39.83 -2.20
CA ILE A 22 -19.14 -40.12 -1.27
C ILE A 22 -20.24 -40.95 -1.95
N GLU A 23 -20.65 -40.57 -3.15
CA GLU A 23 -21.66 -41.29 -3.94
C GLU A 23 -21.24 -42.75 -4.21
N ARG A 24 -19.97 -42.98 -4.58
CA ARG A 24 -19.41 -44.33 -4.72
C ARG A 24 -19.44 -45.10 -3.40
N ALA A 25 -19.01 -44.48 -2.30
CA ALA A 25 -18.99 -45.14 -0.99
C ALA A 25 -20.40 -45.52 -0.51
N ILE A 26 -21.40 -44.67 -0.75
CA ILE A 26 -22.80 -44.95 -0.42
C ILE A 26 -23.32 -46.09 -1.29
N ARG A 27 -23.07 -46.05 -2.61
CA ARG A 27 -23.45 -47.12 -3.54
C ARG A 27 -22.90 -48.48 -3.09
N ASP A 28 -21.60 -48.55 -2.82
CA ASP A 28 -20.94 -49.80 -2.45
C ASP A 28 -21.47 -50.35 -1.12
N GLN A 29 -21.83 -49.47 -0.18
CA GLN A 29 -22.47 -49.87 1.07
C GLN A 29 -23.92 -50.32 0.87
N MET A 30 -24.68 -49.69 -0.03
CA MET A 30 -26.06 -50.08 -0.36
C MET A 30 -26.10 -51.42 -1.10
N MET A 31 -25.17 -51.68 -2.02
CA MET A 31 -25.05 -52.97 -2.71
C MET A 31 -24.94 -54.12 -1.72
N LYS A 32 -24.13 -54.01 -0.67
CA LYS A 32 -23.98 -55.09 0.35
C LYS A 32 -25.29 -55.54 0.99
N TYR A 33 -26.29 -54.67 1.12
CA TYR A 33 -27.58 -55.00 1.74
C TYR A 33 -28.68 -55.30 0.73
N LEU A 34 -28.56 -54.80 -0.49
CA LEU A 34 -29.59 -54.89 -1.53
C LEU A 34 -29.34 -56.03 -2.52
N ASP A 35 -28.10 -56.48 -2.65
CA ASP A 35 -27.72 -57.59 -3.54
C ASP A 35 -28.33 -58.92 -3.07
N GLU A 36 -28.37 -59.15 -1.75
CA GLU A 36 -29.08 -60.30 -1.15
C GLU A 36 -30.59 -60.31 -1.45
N LYS A 37 -31.16 -59.15 -1.82
CA LYS A 37 -32.57 -58.98 -2.16
C LYS A 37 -32.81 -58.91 -3.68
N GLY A 38 -31.78 -59.13 -4.49
CA GLY A 38 -31.85 -59.09 -5.96
C GLY A 38 -31.98 -57.69 -6.54
N ILE A 39 -31.68 -56.63 -5.78
CA ILE A 39 -31.77 -55.24 -6.23
C ILE A 39 -30.37 -54.73 -6.59
N ARG A 40 -30.16 -54.38 -7.86
CA ARG A 40 -28.90 -53.80 -8.36
C ARG A 40 -28.97 -52.28 -8.34
N VAL A 41 -27.97 -51.64 -7.73
CA VAL A 41 -27.84 -50.18 -7.68
C VAL A 41 -26.79 -49.73 -8.71
N GLU A 42 -27.20 -49.05 -9.78
CA GLU A 42 -26.26 -48.58 -10.81
C GLU A 42 -25.53 -47.31 -10.39
N ALA A 43 -26.26 -46.34 -9.83
CA ALA A 43 -25.72 -45.07 -9.37
C ALA A 43 -26.51 -44.53 -8.18
N VAL A 44 -25.81 -43.79 -7.32
CA VAL A 44 -26.40 -42.99 -6.24
C VAL A 44 -26.06 -41.54 -6.53
N LEU A 45 -27.06 -40.68 -6.58
CA LEU A 45 -26.88 -39.25 -6.83
C LEU A 45 -27.35 -38.45 -5.61
N LEU A 46 -26.47 -37.61 -5.07
CA LEU A 46 -26.81 -36.71 -3.98
C LEU A 46 -27.52 -35.46 -4.52
N LYS A 47 -28.84 -35.38 -4.32
CA LYS A 47 -29.66 -34.30 -4.90
C LYS A 47 -29.48 -32.95 -4.21
N SER A 48 -29.59 -32.89 -2.89
CA SER A 48 -29.44 -31.65 -2.13
C SER A 48 -28.93 -31.92 -0.73
N ILE A 49 -27.86 -31.23 -0.35
CA ILE A 49 -27.29 -31.26 0.98
C ILE A 49 -27.55 -29.88 1.56
N GLN A 50 -28.24 -29.82 2.70
CA GLN A 50 -28.55 -28.57 3.37
C GLN A 50 -27.63 -28.44 4.59
N MET A 51 -26.78 -27.42 4.59
CA MET A 51 -26.05 -27.07 5.81
C MET A 51 -26.99 -26.42 6.82
N PRO A 52 -26.87 -26.74 8.12
CA PRO A 52 -27.51 -25.95 9.16
C PRO A 52 -27.03 -24.48 9.06
N PRO A 53 -27.93 -23.51 9.23
CA PRO A 53 -27.58 -22.09 9.10
C PRO A 53 -26.48 -21.64 10.08
N SER A 54 -26.39 -22.28 11.26
CA SER A 54 -25.33 -22.01 12.24
C SER A 54 -23.93 -22.39 11.73
N LEU A 55 -23.81 -23.53 11.04
CA LEU A 55 -22.52 -23.99 10.51
C LEU A 55 -22.10 -23.16 9.30
N ALA A 56 -23.03 -22.85 8.39
CA ALA A 56 -22.77 -22.01 7.24
C ALA A 56 -22.22 -20.63 7.68
N ARG A 57 -22.88 -20.01 8.66
CA ARG A 57 -22.44 -18.74 9.23
C ARG A 57 -21.06 -18.83 9.86
N ALA A 58 -20.77 -19.89 10.64
CA ALA A 58 -19.44 -20.05 11.25
C ALA A 58 -18.33 -20.22 10.20
N ILE A 59 -18.62 -20.89 9.07
CA ILE A 59 -17.68 -21.03 7.95
C ILE A 59 -17.47 -19.68 7.26
N GLU A 60 -18.54 -18.92 7.02
CA GLU A 60 -18.47 -17.57 6.43
C GLU A 60 -17.66 -16.63 7.30
N GLU A 61 -17.94 -16.56 8.61
CA GLU A 61 -17.20 -15.73 9.57
C GLU A 61 -15.71 -16.11 9.60
N LYS A 62 -15.41 -17.42 9.58
CA LYS A 62 -14.02 -17.88 9.51
C LYS A 62 -13.33 -17.47 8.21
N LEU A 63 -13.99 -17.66 7.07
CA LEU A 63 -13.43 -17.32 5.76
C LEU A 63 -13.20 -15.80 5.66
N GLU A 64 -14.15 -15.00 6.16
CA GLU A 64 -14.01 -13.55 6.21
C GLU A 64 -12.81 -13.14 7.07
N ALA A 65 -12.65 -13.72 8.26
CA ALA A 65 -11.51 -13.45 9.14
C ALA A 65 -10.16 -13.82 8.47
N GLU A 66 -10.09 -14.96 7.78
CA GLU A 66 -8.90 -15.37 7.03
C GLU A 66 -8.57 -14.37 5.90
N GLN A 67 -9.57 -13.91 5.16
CA GLN A 67 -9.39 -12.91 4.09
C GLN A 67 -8.97 -11.54 4.65
N GLN A 68 -9.54 -11.13 5.78
CA GLN A 68 -9.15 -9.89 6.46
C GLN A 68 -7.71 -9.96 6.97
N ALA A 69 -7.29 -11.10 7.53
CA ALA A 69 -5.92 -11.31 7.98
C ALA A 69 -4.92 -11.23 6.81
N GLN A 70 -5.21 -11.93 5.70
CA GLN A 70 -4.39 -11.86 4.49
C GLN A 70 -4.29 -10.43 3.95
N ARG A 71 -5.43 -9.70 3.90
CA ARG A 71 -5.43 -8.30 3.46
C ARG A 71 -4.56 -7.42 4.36
N MET A 72 -4.66 -7.59 5.67
CA MET A 72 -3.84 -6.83 6.62
C MET A 72 -2.34 -7.10 6.44
N GLU A 73 -1.97 -8.36 6.18
CA GLU A 73 -0.58 -8.73 5.90
C GLU A 73 -0.04 -8.00 4.66
N PHE A 74 -0.83 -7.94 3.58
CA PHE A 74 -0.48 -7.15 2.39
C PHE A 74 -0.35 -5.66 2.68
N VAL A 75 -1.25 -5.09 3.47
CA VAL A 75 -1.20 -3.67 3.87
C VAL A 75 0.07 -3.37 4.69
N LEU A 76 0.42 -4.25 5.64
CA LEU A 76 1.64 -4.12 6.43
C LEU A 76 2.89 -4.25 5.54
N GLN A 77 2.90 -5.18 4.61
CA GLN A 77 4.00 -5.34 3.66
C GLN A 77 4.17 -4.10 2.78
N GLN A 78 3.07 -3.56 2.26
CA GLN A 78 3.09 -2.33 1.47
C GLN A 78 3.60 -1.13 2.28
N ALA A 79 3.15 -0.99 3.53
CA ALA A 79 3.61 0.09 4.41
C ALA A 79 5.11 -0.02 4.73
N ARG A 80 5.64 -1.23 4.91
CA ARG A 80 7.09 -1.46 5.10
C ARG A 80 7.87 -1.07 3.85
N GLN A 81 7.44 -1.51 2.67
CA GLN A 81 8.09 -1.15 1.40
C GLN A 81 8.07 0.36 1.16
N GLU A 82 6.97 1.02 1.47
CA GLU A 82 6.86 2.48 1.37
C GLU A 82 7.78 3.21 2.35
N ALA A 83 7.92 2.70 3.57
CA ALA A 83 8.88 3.25 4.55
C ALA A 83 10.33 3.07 4.09
N ASP A 84 10.66 1.90 3.53
CA ASP A 84 11.99 1.61 3.00
C ASP A 84 12.31 2.48 1.78
N ARG A 85 11.34 2.66 0.87
CA ARG A 85 11.46 3.57 -0.28
C ARG A 85 11.83 5.00 0.18
N ARG A 86 11.09 5.53 1.16
CA ARG A 86 11.36 6.87 1.71
C ARG A 86 12.74 6.98 2.35
N ARG A 87 13.20 5.92 3.02
CA ARG A 87 14.55 5.90 3.62
C ARG A 87 15.62 5.97 2.54
N ILE A 88 15.50 5.15 1.50
CA ILE A 88 16.43 5.13 0.36
C ILE A 88 16.44 6.48 -0.35
N GLU A 89 15.27 7.10 -0.56
CA GLU A 89 15.18 8.44 -1.15
C GLU A 89 15.88 9.50 -0.30
N ALA A 90 15.68 9.48 1.02
CA ALA A 90 16.34 10.41 1.93
C ALA A 90 17.86 10.22 1.96
N GLU A 91 18.33 8.97 1.93
CA GLU A 91 19.76 8.64 1.82
C GLU A 91 20.35 9.16 0.50
N GLY A 92 19.66 8.93 -0.64
CA GLY A 92 20.09 9.42 -1.94
C GLY A 92 20.18 10.95 -2.01
N VAL A 93 19.21 11.66 -1.42
CA VAL A 93 19.26 13.13 -1.32
C VAL A 93 20.43 13.59 -0.46
N ARG A 94 20.66 12.97 0.70
CA ARG A 94 21.78 13.32 1.58
C ARG A 94 23.11 13.12 0.88
N ASP A 95 23.30 11.97 0.23
CA ASP A 95 24.55 11.63 -0.43
C ASP A 95 24.80 12.54 -1.64
N ALA A 96 23.75 12.89 -2.39
CA ALA A 96 23.83 13.89 -3.44
C ALA A 96 24.25 15.27 -2.90
N GLN A 97 23.70 15.71 -1.76
CA GLN A 97 24.08 16.98 -1.14
C GLN A 97 25.52 16.98 -0.62
N ASN A 98 25.99 15.85 -0.09
CA ASN A 98 27.39 15.70 0.34
C ASN A 98 28.33 15.82 -0.87
N ILE A 99 28.05 15.12 -1.97
CA ILE A 99 28.86 15.21 -3.20
C ILE A 99 28.88 16.63 -3.76
N ILE A 100 27.72 17.31 -3.79
CA ILE A 100 27.66 18.71 -4.23
C ILE A 100 28.50 19.60 -3.31
N SER A 101 28.41 19.41 -1.99
CA SER A 101 29.15 20.20 -1.00
C SER A 101 30.67 19.97 -1.10
N GLU A 102 31.11 18.75 -1.33
CA GLU A 102 32.52 18.40 -1.57
C GLU A 102 33.03 19.01 -2.88
N GLY A 103 32.17 19.13 -3.90
CA GLY A 103 32.51 19.75 -5.19
C GLY A 103 32.43 21.28 -5.20
N LEU A 104 31.95 21.92 -4.14
CA LEU A 104 31.86 23.38 -4.03
C LEU A 104 33.19 23.95 -3.49
N ASP A 105 34.11 24.25 -4.40
CA ASP A 105 35.30 25.06 -4.11
C ASP A 105 34.87 26.52 -3.86
N PRO A 106 35.41 27.22 -2.83
CA PRO A 106 35.26 28.67 -2.65
C PRO A 106 35.40 29.49 -3.95
N ALA A 107 36.31 29.10 -4.84
CA ALA A 107 36.50 29.77 -6.13
C ALA A 107 35.30 29.60 -7.08
N ILE A 108 34.64 28.44 -7.08
CA ILE A 108 33.45 28.14 -7.90
C ILE A 108 32.22 28.87 -7.35
N LEU A 109 32.06 28.92 -6.02
CA LEU A 109 31.00 29.70 -5.37
C LEU A 109 31.13 31.18 -5.72
N GLN A 110 32.35 31.73 -5.66
CA GLN A 110 32.60 33.11 -6.04
C GLN A 110 32.31 33.36 -7.52
N PHE A 111 32.75 32.47 -8.42
CA PHE A 111 32.45 32.57 -9.84
C PHE A 111 30.94 32.57 -10.14
N LYS A 112 30.19 31.61 -9.55
CA LYS A 112 28.72 31.56 -9.70
C LYS A 112 28.02 32.76 -9.09
N SER A 113 28.53 33.30 -7.98
CA SER A 113 27.97 34.52 -7.37
C SER A 113 28.10 35.71 -8.33
N ILE A 114 29.26 35.87 -8.97
CA ILE A 114 29.51 36.95 -9.95
C ILE A 114 28.58 36.79 -11.15
N GLU A 115 28.38 35.56 -11.64
CA GLU A 115 27.46 35.27 -12.74
C GLU A 115 26.01 35.62 -12.39
N ALA A 116 25.54 35.21 -11.21
CA ALA A 116 24.22 35.58 -10.71
C ALA A 116 24.06 37.10 -10.54
N PHE A 117 25.10 37.80 -10.04
CA PHE A 117 25.11 39.26 -9.97
C PHE A 117 25.08 39.91 -11.35
N LEU A 118 25.76 39.33 -12.36
CA LEU A 118 25.76 39.84 -13.73
C LEU A 118 24.38 39.66 -14.39
N GLU A 119 23.71 38.53 -14.18
CA GLU A 119 22.35 38.30 -14.65
C GLU A 119 21.34 39.24 -13.97
N LEU A 120 21.46 39.43 -12.66
CA LEU A 120 20.66 40.39 -11.91
C LEU A 120 20.91 41.82 -12.41
N ALA A 121 22.17 42.22 -12.65
CA ALA A 121 22.52 43.54 -13.18
C ALA A 121 22.00 43.77 -14.60
N LYS A 122 21.81 42.72 -15.40
CA LYS A 122 21.18 42.77 -16.73
C LYS A 122 19.65 42.79 -16.66
N SER A 123 19.05 42.46 -15.53
CA SER A 123 17.59 42.49 -15.35
C SER A 123 17.10 43.93 -15.25
N PRO A 124 16.06 44.33 -16.02
CA PRO A 124 15.60 45.72 -16.10
C PRO A 124 15.04 46.30 -14.78
N ASN A 125 14.86 45.49 -13.73
CA ASN A 125 14.30 45.86 -12.42
C ASN A 125 15.29 45.69 -11.24
N ALA A 126 16.60 45.67 -11.49
CA ALA A 126 17.60 45.48 -10.43
C ALA A 126 17.64 46.68 -9.45
N LYS A 127 16.96 46.57 -8.30
CA LYS A 127 17.16 47.48 -7.16
C LYS A 127 18.56 47.25 -6.58
N ILE A 128 19.30 48.32 -6.32
CA ILE A 128 20.66 48.28 -5.77
C ILE A 128 20.59 47.66 -4.36
N ILE A 129 21.21 46.50 -4.16
CA ILE A 129 21.36 45.87 -2.85
C ILE A 129 22.82 46.04 -2.42
N VAL A 130 23.07 46.78 -1.34
CA VAL A 130 24.38 46.90 -0.71
C VAL A 130 24.46 45.86 0.40
N THR A 131 25.35 44.87 0.26
CA THR A 131 25.56 43.84 1.29
C THR A 131 26.92 44.05 1.96
N ASP A 132 26.91 44.33 3.26
CA ASP A 132 28.08 44.16 4.12
C ASP A 132 28.03 42.75 4.73
N GLY A 133 28.58 41.79 3.99
CA GLY A 133 28.99 40.49 4.52
C GLY A 133 27.94 39.42 4.79
N ASP A 134 26.76 39.68 5.37
CA ASP A 134 26.06 38.58 6.06
C ASP A 134 24.52 38.48 5.98
N LEU A 135 23.82 39.27 5.15
CA LEU A 135 22.46 39.00 4.63
C LEU A 135 21.94 40.23 3.86
N PRO A 136 21.27 40.09 2.69
CA PRO A 136 20.76 41.24 1.93
C PRO A 136 19.56 41.91 2.63
N MET A 137 19.69 43.18 3.01
CA MET A 137 18.57 44.03 3.42
C MET A 137 17.96 44.78 2.22
N LEU A 138 16.64 44.73 2.11
CA LEU A 138 15.87 45.46 1.09
C LEU A 138 15.62 46.90 1.59
N LEU A 139 16.16 47.90 0.89
CA LEU A 139 15.84 49.32 1.11
C LEU A 139 14.77 49.74 0.11
N ASP A 140 13.55 50.00 0.59
CA ASP A 140 12.49 50.56 -0.24
C ASP A 140 12.55 52.09 -0.19
N SER A 141 12.89 52.71 -1.32
CA SER A 141 13.09 54.14 -1.45
C SER A 141 11.77 54.91 -1.65
N GLU A 142 10.76 54.68 -0.81
CA GLU A 142 9.50 55.44 -0.87
C GLU A 142 9.21 56.34 0.35
N ASN A 143 10.05 56.33 1.40
CA ASN A 143 9.77 57.13 2.63
C ASN A 143 10.84 58.15 3.06
N ALA A 144 11.72 58.59 2.16
CA ALA A 144 12.73 59.62 2.49
C ALA A 144 12.30 61.08 2.21
N VAL A 145 11.13 61.32 1.61
CA VAL A 145 10.73 62.68 1.15
C VAL A 145 9.91 63.47 2.18
N GLN A 146 9.39 62.87 3.26
CA GLN A 146 8.49 63.58 4.19
C GLN A 146 9.16 64.27 5.38
N THR A 147 10.44 64.01 5.71
CA THR A 147 11.05 64.54 6.94
C THR A 147 11.80 65.87 6.75
N SER A 148 12.07 66.32 5.51
CA SER A 148 12.87 67.53 5.28
C SER A 148 12.08 68.85 5.21
N ASN A 149 10.76 68.82 5.09
CA ASN A 149 9.95 70.05 4.94
C ASN A 149 9.31 70.60 6.24
N ARG A 150 9.72 70.10 7.42
CA ARG A 150 9.36 70.70 8.73
C ARG A 150 10.42 71.64 9.30
N LEU A 151 11.40 72.07 8.50
CA LEU A 151 12.45 73.01 8.92
C LEU A 151 12.72 74.05 7.83
N ARG A 152 11.70 74.84 7.46
CA ARG A 152 11.85 76.21 6.92
C ARG A 152 10.46 76.87 6.94
N ASN A 153 10.44 78.11 7.42
CA ASN A 153 9.30 79.03 7.49
C ASN A 153 8.49 79.09 6.20
#